data_AF-A0A969YL26-F1
#
_entry.id   AF-A0A969YL26-F1
#
_cell.length_a   1.000
_cell.length_b   1.000
_cell.length_c   1.000
_cell.angle_alpha   90.00
_cell.angle_beta   90.00
_cell.angle_gamma   90.00
#
_symmetry.space_group_name_H-M   'P 1'
#
loop_
_entity.id
_entity.type
_entity.pdbx_description
1 polymer ?
#
loop_
_entity_poly.entity_id
_entity_poly.type
_entity_poly.pdbx_seq_one_letter_code
_entity_poly.pdbx_strand_id
1 'polypeptide(L)'
;MGLRTKFRAPREMCYAIQTVCSSQTGKLVARPWNRTEPHSTSWWLVPSSDWPACKHGKFFFDWNRWAEGSILAGLYVEKGLGRSISSAYPSAKGSRHIMQQDWVWHDLVRDLENSDIPLVIHDLGRQIPAPLLLRIDGGYVDDPSDPDPQGHKDKCARWEDFLLEWDPRKEQFSQREGEPAPERILSGFGTDMSMDDLARALIGLSQNEWIWIDLFLAVEFQILPRVPGKTSEEVWGAQELMGRFLRHLLPWLR
;
A
#
# COMPACT_ATOMS: atom_id res chain seq x y z
N MET A 1 20.54 3.82 8.32
CA MET A 1 20.55 5.06 7.52
C MET A 1 19.20 5.13 6.81
N GLY A 2 18.59 6.30 6.69
CA GLY A 2 17.29 6.46 6.04
C GLY A 2 17.43 7.09 4.66
N LEU A 3 16.47 6.87 3.78
CA LEU A 3 16.42 7.56 2.49
C LEU A 3 15.95 8.99 2.69
N ARG A 4 16.48 9.91 1.89
CA ARG A 4 16.02 11.30 1.85
C ARG A 4 15.48 11.69 0.49
N THR A 5 14.63 12.70 0.47
CA THR A 5 14.13 13.28 -0.78
C THR A 5 14.06 14.81 -0.76
N LYS A 6 14.07 15.39 -1.96
CA LYS A 6 13.85 16.84 -2.18
C LYS A 6 12.36 17.18 -2.32
N PHE A 7 11.51 16.19 -2.61
CA PHE A 7 10.07 16.39 -2.70
C PHE A 7 9.51 16.89 -1.37
N ARG A 8 8.63 17.87 -1.43
CA ARG A 8 8.08 18.55 -0.26
C ARG A 8 6.68 18.10 0.09
N ALA A 9 6.05 17.31 -0.78
CA ALA A 9 4.74 16.75 -0.57
C ALA A 9 4.56 15.47 -1.41
N PRO A 10 3.66 14.56 -1.00
CA PRO A 10 3.26 13.40 -1.79
C PRO A 10 2.86 13.75 -3.22
N ARG A 11 2.17 14.89 -3.41
CA ARG A 11 1.80 15.43 -4.72
C ARG A 11 3.00 15.62 -5.63
N GLU A 12 4.06 16.26 -5.14
CA GLU A 12 5.25 16.57 -5.94
C GLU A 12 5.96 15.30 -6.39
N MET A 13 6.10 14.34 -5.46
CA MET A 13 6.69 13.03 -5.75
C MET A 13 5.86 12.27 -6.79
N CYS A 14 4.52 12.27 -6.64
CA CYS A 14 3.59 11.64 -7.57
C CYS A 14 3.75 12.15 -9.02
N TYR A 15 3.69 13.46 -9.24
CA TYR A 15 3.85 14.04 -10.59
C TYR A 15 5.26 13.82 -11.17
N ALA A 16 6.30 13.86 -10.33
CA ALA A 16 7.66 13.60 -10.77
C ALA A 16 7.83 12.13 -11.23
N ILE A 17 7.27 11.17 -10.48
CA ILE A 17 7.25 9.76 -10.88
C ILE A 17 6.42 9.54 -12.14
N GLN A 18 5.25 10.19 -12.27
CA GLN A 18 4.43 10.11 -13.48
C GLN A 18 5.23 10.48 -14.74
N THR A 19 6.05 11.54 -14.65
CA THR A 19 6.89 12.02 -15.75
C THR A 19 7.92 10.99 -16.18
N VAL A 20 8.55 10.30 -15.22
CA VAL A 20 9.57 9.26 -15.50
C VAL A 20 8.92 7.95 -15.99
N CYS A 21 7.80 7.57 -15.38
CA CYS A 21 7.14 6.28 -15.59
C CYS A 21 6.38 6.18 -16.92
N SER A 22 5.95 7.32 -17.48
CA SER A 22 5.17 7.36 -18.75
C SER A 22 5.86 6.68 -19.93
N SER A 23 7.19 6.52 -19.88
CA SER A 23 7.97 5.81 -20.91
C SER A 23 7.94 4.27 -20.78
N GLN A 24 7.55 3.73 -19.63
CA GLN A 24 7.68 2.30 -19.28
C GLN A 24 6.34 1.59 -19.09
N THR A 25 5.29 2.29 -18.63
CA THR A 25 4.04 1.66 -18.15
C THR A 25 2.78 2.10 -18.90
N GLY A 26 2.93 2.91 -19.94
CA GLY A 26 1.80 3.56 -20.60
C GLY A 26 1.27 4.74 -19.77
N LYS A 27 0.00 5.09 -19.98
CA LYS A 27 -0.58 6.31 -19.41
C LYS A 27 -1.09 6.07 -17.98
N LEU A 28 -0.31 6.50 -16.98
CA LEU A 28 -0.74 6.57 -15.58
C LEU A 28 -1.48 7.88 -15.28
N VAL A 29 -2.47 7.83 -14.40
CA VAL A 29 -3.29 8.99 -13.99
C VAL A 29 -3.00 9.35 -12.53
N ALA A 30 -2.50 10.57 -12.31
CA ALA A 30 -2.30 11.14 -10.98
C ALA A 30 -3.64 11.56 -10.35
N ARG A 31 -3.90 11.10 -9.12
CA ARG A 31 -5.15 11.38 -8.38
C ARG A 31 -4.85 11.72 -6.91
N PRO A 32 -5.38 12.83 -6.37
CA PRO A 32 -5.44 13.00 -4.92
C PRO A 32 -6.48 12.05 -4.34
N TRP A 33 -6.21 11.53 -3.14
CA TRP A 33 -7.21 10.80 -2.37
C TRP A 33 -8.38 11.71 -2.00
N ASN A 34 -8.11 12.84 -1.34
CA ASN A 34 -9.09 13.89 -1.11
C ASN A 34 -9.03 15.01 -2.16
N ARG A 35 -9.97 15.00 -3.11
CA ARG A 35 -10.06 16.04 -4.16
C ARG A 35 -10.33 17.45 -3.64
N THR A 36 -10.93 17.59 -2.45
CA THR A 36 -11.21 18.92 -1.87
C THR A 36 -10.00 19.47 -1.12
N GLU A 37 -9.06 18.61 -0.74
CA GLU A 37 -7.83 18.97 -0.02
C GLU A 37 -6.57 18.38 -0.69
N PRO A 38 -6.33 18.68 -1.97
CA PRO A 38 -5.27 18.04 -2.76
C PRO A 38 -3.84 18.35 -2.27
N HIS A 39 -3.67 19.28 -1.33
CA HIS A 39 -2.37 19.71 -0.81
C HIS A 39 -1.94 18.95 0.46
N SER A 40 -2.89 18.43 1.23
CA SER A 40 -2.67 17.75 2.52
C SER A 40 -2.95 16.24 2.47
N THR A 41 -3.44 15.74 1.34
CA THR A 41 -3.86 14.34 1.18
C THR A 41 -2.80 13.48 0.48
N SER A 42 -2.98 12.16 0.56
CA SER A 42 -2.22 11.16 -0.18
C SER A 42 -2.47 11.28 -1.69
N TRP A 43 -1.50 10.87 -2.49
CA TRP A 43 -1.58 10.90 -3.95
C TRP A 43 -1.28 9.55 -4.53
N TRP A 44 -1.98 9.23 -5.62
CA TRP A 44 -1.87 7.95 -6.31
C TRP A 44 -1.53 8.13 -7.79
N LEU A 45 -0.82 7.15 -8.35
CA LEU A 45 -0.70 6.94 -9.78
C LEU A 45 -1.41 5.65 -10.15
N VAL A 46 -2.48 5.79 -10.93
CA VAL A 46 -3.40 4.71 -11.27
C VAL A 46 -3.23 4.32 -12.74
N PRO A 47 -3.23 3.03 -13.10
CA PRO A 47 -3.15 2.57 -14.50
C PRO A 47 -4.45 2.73 -15.29
N SER A 48 -5.46 3.42 -14.74
CA SER A 48 -6.77 3.61 -15.36
C SER A 48 -7.37 4.97 -15.01
N SER A 49 -8.31 5.44 -15.83
CA SER A 49 -9.18 6.57 -15.51
C SER A 49 -10.42 6.20 -14.71
N ASP A 50 -10.68 4.90 -14.52
CA ASP A 50 -11.86 4.37 -13.83
C ASP A 50 -11.92 4.79 -12.36
N TRP A 51 -13.13 4.96 -11.83
CA TRP A 51 -13.35 5.32 -10.42
C TRP A 51 -14.59 4.61 -9.81
N PRO A 52 -14.47 4.01 -8.61
CA PRO A 52 -13.23 3.85 -7.85
C PRO A 52 -12.29 2.85 -8.54
N ALA A 53 -10.99 3.01 -8.33
CA ALA A 53 -9.98 2.19 -8.99
C ALA A 53 -9.57 0.95 -8.17
N CYS A 54 -10.47 0.40 -7.35
CA CYS A 54 -10.15 -0.62 -6.34
C CYS A 54 -9.52 -1.89 -6.92
N LYS A 55 -9.92 -2.27 -8.13
CA LYS A 55 -9.37 -3.46 -8.80
C LYS A 55 -7.90 -3.35 -9.18
N HIS A 56 -7.38 -2.13 -9.24
CA HIS A 56 -6.05 -1.84 -9.73
C HIS A 56 -5.04 -1.71 -8.60
N GLY A 57 -3.82 -2.19 -8.85
CA GLY A 57 -2.68 -1.77 -8.04
C GLY A 57 -2.25 -0.37 -8.44
N LYS A 58 -1.80 0.41 -7.47
CA LYS A 58 -1.49 1.83 -7.65
C LYS A 58 -0.15 2.11 -7.02
N PHE A 59 0.62 3.02 -7.61
CA PHE A 59 1.65 3.66 -6.79
C PHE A 59 1.00 4.67 -5.89
N PHE A 60 1.41 4.67 -4.62
CA PHE A 60 0.94 5.63 -3.64
C PHE A 60 2.09 6.46 -3.10
N PHE A 61 1.73 7.66 -2.68
CA PHE A 61 2.59 8.62 -2.02
C PHE A 61 1.76 9.18 -0.88
N ASP A 62 2.23 9.03 0.35
CA ASP A 62 1.48 9.44 1.52
C ASP A 62 2.37 10.12 2.55
N TRP A 63 1.78 10.98 3.36
CA TRP A 63 2.45 11.46 4.55
C TRP A 63 2.63 10.31 5.53
N ASN A 64 3.84 10.15 6.05
CA ASN A 64 4.05 9.18 7.11
C ASN A 64 3.50 9.74 8.41
N ARG A 65 2.33 9.26 8.83
CA ARG A 65 1.70 9.69 10.09
C ARG A 65 2.50 9.31 11.35
N TRP A 66 3.42 8.35 11.25
CA TRP A 66 4.26 7.88 12.36
C TRP A 66 5.63 8.56 12.42
N ALA A 67 6.01 9.29 11.38
CA ALA A 67 7.27 10.03 11.33
C ALA A 67 7.08 11.38 10.64
N GLU A 68 6.94 12.43 11.45
CA GLU A 68 6.77 13.80 10.97
C GLU A 68 7.89 14.19 9.98
N GLY A 69 7.52 14.90 8.92
CA GLY A 69 8.46 15.35 7.91
C GLY A 69 8.94 14.25 6.96
N SER A 70 8.22 13.13 6.85
CA SER A 70 8.53 12.06 5.90
C SER A 70 7.36 11.66 5.01
N ILE A 71 7.70 11.05 3.86
CA ILE A 71 6.77 10.58 2.84
C ILE A 71 6.98 9.07 2.69
N LEU A 72 5.90 8.30 2.73
CA LEU A 72 5.87 6.91 2.27
C LEU A 72 5.61 6.88 0.78
N ALA A 73 6.35 6.05 0.06
CA ALA A 73 6.11 5.80 -1.35
C ALA A 73 6.22 4.31 -1.65
N GLY A 74 5.36 3.80 -2.53
CA GLY A 74 5.36 2.37 -2.85
C GLY A 74 4.15 1.90 -3.63
N LEU A 75 3.83 0.62 -3.49
CA LEU A 75 2.69 -0.04 -4.10
C LEU A 75 1.53 -0.13 -3.10
N TYR A 76 0.33 0.14 -3.58
CA TYR A 76 -0.94 0.00 -2.88
C TYR A 76 -1.86 -0.96 -3.64
N VAL A 77 -2.42 -1.92 -2.93
CA VAL A 77 -3.34 -2.94 -3.45
C VAL A 77 -4.50 -3.14 -2.49
N GLU A 78 -5.72 -3.20 -3.02
CA GLU A 78 -6.96 -3.36 -2.24
C GLU A 78 -7.53 -4.78 -2.37
N LYS A 79 -7.90 -5.37 -1.24
CA LYS A 79 -8.81 -6.50 -1.13
C LYS A 79 -10.22 -5.98 -0.95
N GLY A 80 -11.08 -6.25 -1.92
CA GLY A 80 -12.49 -5.91 -1.83
C GLY A 80 -13.35 -6.96 -1.14
N LEU A 81 -14.66 -6.77 -1.27
CA LEU A 81 -15.67 -7.69 -0.76
C LEU A 81 -15.79 -8.93 -1.65
N GLY A 82 -16.09 -10.06 -1.03
CA GLY A 82 -16.19 -11.33 -1.72
C GLY A 82 -17.44 -11.46 -2.59
N ARG A 83 -17.39 -12.33 -3.61
CA ARG A 83 -18.51 -12.49 -4.56
C ARG A 83 -19.74 -13.12 -3.93
N SER A 84 -19.58 -13.95 -2.91
CA SER A 84 -20.69 -14.65 -2.27
C SER A 84 -21.69 -13.71 -1.59
N ILE A 85 -21.23 -12.52 -1.21
CA ILE A 85 -22.04 -11.50 -0.54
C ILE A 85 -22.61 -10.45 -1.49
N SER A 86 -22.43 -10.62 -2.81
CA SER A 86 -22.90 -9.66 -3.83
C SER A 86 -24.39 -9.34 -3.74
N SER A 87 -25.24 -10.30 -3.32
CA SER A 87 -26.67 -10.07 -3.12
C SER A 87 -27.00 -9.09 -2.00
N ALA A 88 -26.11 -8.93 -1.01
CA ALA A 88 -26.27 -7.91 0.02
C ALA A 88 -25.98 -6.51 -0.52
N TYR A 89 -25.22 -6.38 -1.62
CA TYR A 89 -24.78 -5.12 -2.22
C TYR A 89 -25.37 -4.88 -3.63
N PRO A 90 -26.71 -4.85 -3.79
CA PRO A 90 -27.35 -4.84 -5.11
C PRO A 90 -27.22 -3.51 -5.87
N SER A 91 -26.79 -2.43 -5.19
CA SER A 91 -26.65 -1.11 -5.81
C SER A 91 -25.43 -1.05 -6.72
N ALA A 92 -25.49 -0.19 -7.76
CA ALA A 92 -24.34 0.05 -8.64
C ALA A 92 -23.12 0.64 -7.92
N LYS A 93 -23.32 1.27 -6.75
CA LYS A 93 -22.22 1.73 -5.87
C LYS A 93 -21.62 0.53 -5.12
N GLY A 94 -22.46 -0.32 -4.53
CA GLY A 94 -22.05 -1.51 -3.78
C GLY A 94 -21.33 -2.53 -4.67
N SER A 95 -21.85 -2.80 -5.87
CA SER A 95 -21.28 -3.77 -6.80
C SER A 95 -19.84 -3.46 -7.22
N ARG A 96 -19.40 -2.19 -7.14
CA ARG A 96 -18.02 -1.77 -7.44
C ARG A 96 -17.01 -2.20 -6.37
N HIS A 97 -17.48 -2.55 -5.18
CA HIS A 97 -16.65 -3.03 -4.07
C HIS A 97 -16.58 -4.57 -4.03
N ILE A 98 -17.42 -5.26 -4.81
CA ILE A 98 -17.38 -6.71 -4.98
C ILE A 98 -16.25 -7.09 -5.93
N MET A 99 -15.30 -7.87 -5.42
CA MET A 99 -14.14 -8.35 -6.15
C MET A 99 -14.54 -9.17 -7.38
N GLN A 100 -13.89 -8.85 -8.47
CA GLN A 100 -13.97 -9.59 -9.72
C GLN A 100 -12.62 -10.28 -9.98
N GLN A 101 -12.63 -11.28 -10.86
CA GLN A 101 -11.42 -12.05 -11.20
C GLN A 101 -10.29 -11.19 -11.78
N ASP A 102 -10.59 -10.00 -12.30
CA ASP A 102 -9.62 -9.05 -12.84
C ASP A 102 -9.00 -8.12 -11.77
N TRP A 103 -9.30 -8.32 -10.48
CA TRP A 103 -8.69 -7.55 -9.40
C TRP A 103 -7.26 -8.04 -9.13
N VAL A 104 -6.33 -7.10 -9.05
CA VAL A 104 -4.90 -7.40 -8.84
C VAL A 104 -4.63 -8.13 -7.52
N TRP A 105 -5.54 -8.03 -6.53
CA TRP A 105 -5.45 -8.79 -5.29
C TRP A 105 -5.31 -10.30 -5.53
N HIS A 106 -6.05 -10.85 -6.50
CA HIS A 106 -5.96 -12.26 -6.83
C HIS A 106 -4.57 -12.65 -7.34
N ASP A 107 -3.94 -11.75 -8.10
CA ASP A 107 -2.57 -11.95 -8.56
C ASP A 107 -1.57 -11.85 -7.42
N LEU A 108 -1.73 -10.86 -6.54
CA LEU A 108 -0.89 -10.70 -5.36
C LEU A 108 -0.92 -11.93 -4.45
N VAL A 109 -2.10 -12.50 -4.18
CA VAL A 109 -2.22 -13.72 -3.36
C VAL A 109 -1.54 -14.92 -4.03
N ARG A 110 -1.76 -15.12 -5.34
CA ARG A 110 -1.11 -16.19 -6.09
C ARG A 110 0.42 -16.03 -6.10
N ASP A 111 0.90 -14.81 -6.28
CA ASP A 111 2.33 -14.51 -6.38
C ASP A 111 3.02 -14.58 -5.00
N LEU A 112 2.26 -14.43 -3.90
CA LEU A 112 2.70 -14.80 -2.54
C LEU A 112 2.86 -16.33 -2.42
N GLU A 113 1.86 -17.11 -2.85
CA GLU A 113 1.91 -18.59 -2.83
C GLU A 113 3.07 -19.16 -3.67
N ASN A 114 3.35 -18.53 -4.81
CA ASN A 114 4.41 -18.95 -5.73
C ASN A 114 5.80 -18.41 -5.38
N SER A 115 5.94 -17.66 -4.28
CA SER A 115 7.19 -17.04 -3.85
C SER A 115 7.74 -15.88 -4.71
N ASP A 116 6.97 -15.36 -5.67
CA ASP A 116 7.40 -14.23 -6.50
C ASP A 116 7.52 -12.93 -5.68
N ILE A 117 6.52 -12.60 -4.85
CA ILE A 117 6.57 -11.45 -3.93
C ILE A 117 7.68 -11.62 -2.87
N PRO A 118 7.79 -12.78 -2.18
CA PRO A 118 8.89 -13.08 -1.29
C PRO A 118 10.29 -12.78 -1.87
N LEU A 119 10.54 -13.23 -3.11
CA LEU A 119 11.81 -12.99 -3.80
C LEU A 119 12.04 -11.49 -4.03
N VAL A 120 11.01 -10.76 -4.48
CA VAL A 120 11.11 -9.31 -4.69
C VAL A 120 11.39 -8.56 -3.39
N ILE A 121 10.68 -8.87 -2.29
CA ILE A 121 10.89 -8.22 -0.98
C ILE A 121 12.31 -8.48 -0.48
N HIS A 122 12.77 -9.71 -0.59
CA HIS A 122 14.10 -10.10 -0.17
C HIS A 122 15.20 -9.38 -0.97
N ASP A 123 15.07 -9.31 -2.30
CA ASP A 123 16.02 -8.60 -3.16
C ASP A 123 16.04 -7.10 -2.87
N LEU A 124 14.87 -6.48 -2.73
CA LEU A 124 14.74 -5.07 -2.38
C LEU A 124 15.34 -4.77 -1.00
N GLY A 125 15.10 -5.64 0.00
CA GLY A 125 15.64 -5.48 1.35
C GLY A 125 17.17 -5.54 1.42
N ARG A 126 17.82 -6.17 0.44
CA ARG A 126 19.30 -6.19 0.32
C ARG A 126 19.85 -5.01 -0.49
N GLN A 127 19.08 -4.46 -1.41
CA GLN A 127 19.53 -3.43 -2.36
C GLN A 127 19.22 -2.00 -1.90
N ILE A 128 18.16 -1.82 -1.12
CA ILE A 128 17.70 -0.50 -0.68
C ILE A 128 18.32 -0.17 0.69
N PRO A 129 18.94 1.01 0.86
CA PRO A 129 19.55 1.40 2.13
C PRO A 129 18.53 1.96 3.12
N ALA A 130 17.33 1.39 3.16
CA ALA A 130 16.25 1.71 4.10
C ALA A 130 15.34 0.48 4.31
N PRO A 131 14.66 0.38 5.47
CA PRO A 131 13.72 -0.70 5.71
C PRO A 131 12.57 -0.69 4.71
N LEU A 132 12.14 -1.88 4.28
CA LEU A 132 10.87 -2.04 3.61
C LEU A 132 9.77 -2.08 4.65
N LEU A 133 8.71 -1.35 4.39
CA LEU A 133 7.56 -1.24 5.27
C LEU A 133 6.36 -1.91 4.61
N LEU A 134 5.66 -2.74 5.36
CA LEU A 134 4.37 -3.30 4.97
C LEU A 134 3.31 -2.73 5.90
N ARG A 135 2.43 -1.88 5.37
CA ARG A 135 1.26 -1.40 6.09
C ARG A 135 0.04 -2.20 5.65
N ILE A 136 -0.77 -2.62 6.62
CA ILE A 136 -2.03 -3.32 6.41
C ILE A 136 -3.09 -2.56 7.18
N ASP A 137 -4.14 -2.16 6.49
CA ASP A 137 -5.20 -1.31 7.03
C ASP A 137 -6.54 -1.91 6.59
N GLY A 138 -7.44 -2.27 7.51
CA GLY A 138 -8.62 -3.02 7.11
C GLY A 138 -9.62 -3.31 8.23
N GLY A 139 -10.80 -3.74 7.83
CA GLY A 139 -11.91 -3.96 8.75
C GLY A 139 -13.12 -4.62 8.08
N TYR A 140 -14.14 -4.92 8.88
CA TYR A 140 -15.43 -5.37 8.35
C TYR A 140 -16.17 -4.21 7.68
N VAL A 141 -16.72 -4.47 6.50
CA VAL A 141 -17.74 -3.63 5.85
C VAL A 141 -19.05 -4.39 5.94
N ASP A 142 -19.80 -4.16 7.00
CA ASP A 142 -20.98 -4.94 7.36
C ASP A 142 -22.31 -4.22 7.12
N ASP A 143 -22.28 -2.93 6.76
CA ASP A 143 -23.47 -2.17 6.36
C ASP A 143 -23.59 -2.11 4.83
N PRO A 144 -24.55 -2.84 4.22
CA PRO A 144 -24.73 -2.80 2.78
C PRO A 144 -25.36 -1.49 2.27
N SER A 145 -25.94 -0.68 3.16
CA SER A 145 -26.49 0.63 2.83
C SER A 145 -25.42 1.72 2.71
N ASP A 146 -24.29 1.55 3.40
CA ASP A 146 -23.09 2.39 3.25
C ASP A 146 -21.91 1.52 2.80
N PRO A 147 -21.82 1.15 1.51
CA PRO A 147 -20.80 0.20 1.05
C PRO A 147 -19.40 0.82 0.91
N ASP A 148 -19.21 2.06 1.35
CA ASP A 148 -17.95 2.78 1.22
C ASP A 148 -17.01 2.38 2.36
N PRO A 149 -15.96 1.57 2.10
CA PRO A 149 -15.06 1.10 3.15
C PRO A 149 -14.40 2.25 3.91
N GLN A 150 -14.14 3.38 3.24
CA GLN A 150 -13.55 4.54 3.89
C GLN A 150 -14.53 5.24 4.85
N GLY A 151 -15.83 5.23 4.53
CA GLY A 151 -16.86 5.73 5.42
C GLY A 151 -17.01 4.91 6.72
N HIS A 152 -16.56 3.66 6.69
CA HIS A 152 -16.53 2.75 7.85
C HIS A 152 -15.31 2.92 8.72
N LYS A 153 -14.16 3.34 8.18
CA LYS A 153 -12.90 3.44 8.92
C LYS A 153 -13.02 4.24 10.21
N ASP A 154 -13.74 5.37 10.18
CA ASP A 154 -13.91 6.25 11.34
C ASP A 154 -15.09 5.85 12.24
N LYS A 155 -15.95 4.92 11.78
CA LYS A 155 -17.20 4.52 12.45
C LYS A 155 -17.17 3.10 13.02
N CYS A 156 -16.29 2.25 12.51
CA CYS A 156 -16.22 0.83 12.82
C CYS A 156 -15.14 0.59 13.88
N ALA A 157 -15.54 0.15 15.07
CA ALA A 157 -14.62 -0.24 16.13
C ALA A 157 -13.70 -1.44 15.78
N ARG A 158 -13.95 -2.08 14.62
CA ARG A 158 -13.22 -3.25 14.12
C ARG A 158 -12.32 -2.91 12.92
N TRP A 159 -11.99 -1.64 12.74
CA TRP A 159 -11.00 -1.22 11.75
C TRP A 159 -9.62 -1.14 12.40
N GLU A 160 -8.63 -1.73 11.75
CA GLU A 160 -7.30 -1.95 12.31
C GLU A 160 -6.22 -1.51 11.32
N ASP A 161 -5.08 -1.06 11.84
CA ASP A 161 -3.98 -0.53 11.05
C ASP A 161 -2.64 -0.95 11.66
N PHE A 162 -1.84 -1.68 10.90
CA PHE A 162 -0.56 -2.24 11.29
C PHE A 162 0.55 -1.73 10.38
N LEU A 163 1.71 -1.49 10.97
CA LEU A 163 2.94 -1.25 10.23
C LEU A 163 3.97 -2.29 10.63
N LEU A 164 4.41 -3.07 9.66
CA LEU A 164 5.48 -4.04 9.80
C LEU A 164 6.74 -3.53 9.08
N GLU A 165 7.90 -3.86 9.63
CA GLU A 165 9.20 -3.52 9.09
C GLU A 165 9.97 -4.80 8.76
N TRP A 166 10.49 -4.91 7.53
CA TRP A 166 11.29 -6.05 7.08
C TRP A 166 12.74 -5.95 7.57
N ASP A 167 13.20 -6.97 8.30
CA ASP A 167 14.61 -7.19 8.62
C ASP A 167 15.22 -8.22 7.66
N PRO A 168 16.04 -7.80 6.67
CA PRO A 168 16.65 -8.69 5.70
C PRO A 168 17.70 -9.64 6.30
N ARG A 169 18.15 -9.42 7.55
CA ARG A 169 19.11 -10.31 8.23
C ARG A 169 18.41 -11.47 8.93
N LYS A 170 17.20 -11.23 9.44
CA LYS A 170 16.35 -12.23 10.07
C LYS A 170 15.38 -12.88 9.09
N GLU A 171 15.20 -12.28 7.91
CA GLU A 171 14.20 -12.67 6.91
C GLU A 171 12.78 -12.68 7.51
N GLN A 172 12.49 -11.64 8.29
CA GLN A 172 11.24 -11.52 9.04
C GLN A 172 10.73 -10.08 9.03
N PHE A 173 9.41 -9.94 9.12
CA PHE A 173 8.74 -8.70 9.44
C PHE A 173 8.61 -8.58 10.96
N SER A 174 9.05 -7.46 11.52
CA SER A 174 8.76 -7.09 12.90
C SER A 174 7.72 -5.99 12.98
N GLN A 175 6.80 -6.08 13.93
CA GLN A 175 5.80 -5.05 14.15
C GLN A 175 6.45 -3.75 14.64
N ARG A 176 6.19 -2.66 13.91
CA ARG A 176 6.62 -1.30 14.27
C ARG A 176 5.49 -0.50 14.92
N GLU A 177 4.27 -0.61 14.38
CA GLU A 177 3.08 0.11 14.86
C GLU A 177 1.83 -0.77 14.82
N GLY A 178 0.83 -0.40 15.61
CA GLY A 178 -0.42 -1.15 15.81
C GLY A 178 -0.43 -1.87 17.16
N GLU A 179 -1.60 -2.34 17.58
CA GLU A 179 -1.74 -3.16 18.79
C GLU A 179 -2.21 -4.56 18.40
N PRO A 180 -1.45 -5.61 18.71
CA PRO A 180 -1.95 -6.97 18.53
C PRO A 180 -3.04 -7.22 19.58
N ALA A 181 -4.20 -7.74 19.14
CA ALA A 181 -5.20 -8.23 20.07
C ALA A 181 -5.79 -9.57 19.57
N PRO A 182 -6.05 -10.55 20.46
CA PRO A 182 -6.48 -11.88 20.03
C PRO A 182 -7.85 -11.92 19.34
N GLU A 183 -8.73 -10.97 19.65
CA GLU A 183 -10.09 -10.89 19.10
C GLU A 183 -10.20 -10.02 17.83
N ARG A 184 -9.05 -9.53 17.35
CA ARG A 184 -8.96 -8.62 16.20
C ARG A 184 -8.87 -9.38 14.87
N ILE A 185 -9.32 -8.73 13.81
CA ILE A 185 -9.38 -9.25 12.45
C ILE A 185 -7.99 -9.58 11.93
N LEU A 186 -7.00 -8.74 12.26
CA LEU A 186 -5.61 -8.90 11.87
C LEU A 186 -4.81 -9.63 12.96
N SER A 187 -5.46 -10.46 13.80
CA SER A 187 -4.80 -11.30 14.82
C SER A 187 -3.80 -12.30 14.25
N GLY A 188 -3.90 -12.64 12.96
CA GLY A 188 -2.90 -13.42 12.24
C GLY A 188 -1.56 -12.71 12.05
N PHE A 189 -1.48 -11.40 12.31
CA PHE A 189 -0.25 -10.62 12.24
C PHE A 189 0.41 -10.54 13.62
N GLY A 190 1.48 -11.32 13.78
CA GLY A 190 2.26 -11.37 15.01
C GLY A 190 3.34 -10.29 15.08
N THR A 191 4.03 -10.24 16.22
CA THR A 191 5.14 -9.30 16.45
C THR A 191 6.35 -9.59 15.56
N ASP A 192 6.63 -10.85 15.28
CA ASP A 192 7.66 -11.29 14.34
C ASP A 192 7.04 -12.32 13.39
N MET A 193 7.07 -12.06 12.09
CA MET A 193 6.45 -12.88 11.06
C MET A 193 7.47 -13.25 10.00
N SER A 194 7.60 -14.55 9.71
CA SER A 194 8.28 -14.98 8.49
C SER A 194 7.45 -14.58 7.26
N MET A 195 8.06 -14.66 6.09
CA MET A 195 7.34 -14.46 4.83
C MET A 195 6.21 -15.49 4.64
N ASP A 196 6.42 -16.73 5.09
CA ASP A 196 5.39 -17.78 5.05
C ASP A 196 4.22 -17.46 5.99
N ASP A 197 4.50 -16.89 7.16
CA ASP A 197 3.44 -16.45 8.09
C ASP A 197 2.62 -15.31 7.47
N LEU A 198 3.30 -14.35 6.84
CA LEU A 198 2.65 -13.26 6.13
C LEU A 198 1.76 -13.78 4.99
N ALA A 199 2.28 -14.67 4.16
CA ALA A 199 1.52 -15.27 3.07
C ALA A 199 0.28 -16.01 3.59
N ARG A 200 0.45 -16.87 4.62
CA ARG A 200 -0.68 -17.56 5.26
C ARG A 200 -1.73 -16.60 5.82
N ALA A 201 -1.30 -15.52 6.48
CA ALA A 201 -2.22 -14.53 7.02
C ALA A 201 -3.03 -13.83 5.91
N LEU A 202 -2.37 -13.37 4.85
CA LEU A 202 -3.04 -12.69 3.72
C LEU A 202 -3.95 -13.64 2.91
N ILE A 203 -3.54 -14.89 2.72
CA ILE A 203 -4.38 -15.93 2.09
C ILE A 203 -5.63 -16.19 2.95
N GLY A 204 -5.46 -16.32 4.27
CA GLY A 204 -6.57 -16.54 5.20
C GLY A 204 -7.57 -15.38 5.18
N LEU A 205 -7.08 -14.14 5.21
CA LEU A 205 -7.92 -12.95 5.08
C LEU A 205 -8.65 -12.87 3.74
N SER A 206 -8.04 -13.36 2.66
CA SER A 206 -8.65 -13.39 1.34
C SER A 206 -9.90 -14.28 1.28
N GLN A 207 -10.02 -15.25 2.19
CA GLN A 207 -11.20 -16.11 2.29
C GLN A 207 -12.37 -15.46 3.04
N ASN A 208 -12.14 -14.36 3.75
CA ASN A 208 -13.22 -13.68 4.46
C ASN A 208 -13.91 -12.68 3.54
N GLU A 209 -15.15 -13.01 3.17
CA GLU A 209 -15.91 -12.28 2.17
C GLU A 209 -16.32 -10.86 2.62
N TRP A 210 -16.34 -10.58 3.92
CA TRP A 210 -16.85 -9.32 4.50
C TRP A 210 -15.78 -8.30 4.88
N ILE A 211 -14.50 -8.68 4.77
CA ILE A 211 -13.39 -7.81 5.16
C ILE A 211 -12.92 -6.98 3.97
N TRP A 212 -12.64 -5.71 4.20
CA TRP A 212 -11.86 -4.87 3.30
C TRP A 212 -10.42 -4.75 3.80
N ILE A 213 -9.44 -4.79 2.89
CA ILE A 213 -8.02 -4.63 3.25
C ILE A 213 -7.31 -3.73 2.24
N ASP A 214 -6.57 -2.79 2.77
CA ASP A 214 -5.62 -1.95 2.09
C ASP A 214 -4.20 -2.42 2.44
N LEU A 215 -3.46 -2.87 1.44
CA LEU A 215 -2.09 -3.34 1.57
C LEU A 215 -1.13 -2.34 0.93
N PHE A 216 -0.12 -1.90 1.68
CA PHE A 216 0.90 -0.97 1.22
C PHE A 216 2.29 -1.58 1.40
N LEU A 217 3.05 -1.73 0.32
CA LEU A 217 4.48 -2.07 0.38
C LEU A 217 5.29 -0.83 0.02
N ALA A 218 6.12 -0.34 0.93
CA ALA A 218 6.67 1.00 0.85
C ALA A 218 8.10 1.14 1.38
N VAL A 219 8.71 2.27 1.06
CA VAL A 219 9.89 2.80 1.72
C VAL A 219 9.61 4.21 2.25
N GLU A 220 10.29 4.59 3.32
CA GLU A 220 10.16 5.90 3.96
C GLU A 220 11.24 6.87 3.44
N PHE A 221 10.83 8.08 3.06
CA PHE A 221 11.72 9.18 2.67
C PHE A 221 11.60 10.34 3.64
N GLN A 222 12.70 10.68 4.31
CA GLN A 222 12.81 11.89 5.10
C GLN A 222 12.96 13.12 4.19
N ILE A 223 12.16 14.16 4.41
CA ILE A 223 12.20 15.38 3.62
C ILE A 223 13.41 16.20 4.06
N LEU A 224 14.30 16.53 3.12
CA LEU A 224 15.45 17.39 3.41
C LEU A 224 15.01 18.77 3.93
N PRO A 225 15.67 19.38 4.91
CA PRO A 225 15.37 20.77 5.27
C PRO A 225 15.62 21.75 4.11
N ARG A 226 15.05 22.97 4.16
CA ARG A 226 15.27 24.00 3.12
C ARG A 226 16.67 24.60 3.15
N VAL A 227 17.37 24.50 4.29
CA VAL A 227 18.71 25.05 4.47
C VAL A 227 19.74 24.03 3.99
N PRO A 228 20.72 24.40 3.14
CA PRO A 228 21.76 23.49 2.70
C PRO A 228 22.65 23.09 3.88
N GLY A 229 22.44 21.89 4.41
CA GLY A 229 23.44 21.20 5.21
C GLY A 229 24.33 20.34 4.31
N LYS A 230 25.59 20.14 4.69
CA LYS A 230 26.38 19.04 4.10
C LYS A 230 25.76 17.73 4.59
N THR A 231 25.06 17.02 3.71
CA THR A 231 24.55 15.68 4.03
C THR A 231 25.36 14.65 3.26
N SER A 232 25.95 13.68 3.96
CA SER A 232 26.56 12.48 3.36
C SER A 232 25.51 11.39 3.05
N GLU A 233 24.23 11.68 3.27
CA GLU A 233 23.13 10.73 3.10
C GLU A 233 22.60 10.70 1.67
N GLU A 234 22.09 9.55 1.27
CA GLU A 234 21.60 9.31 -0.08
C GLU A 234 20.25 10.02 -0.31
N VAL A 235 20.20 10.85 -1.36
CA VAL A 235 19.02 11.63 -1.73
C VAL A 235 18.45 11.07 -3.03
N TRP A 236 17.23 10.55 -2.98
CA TRP A 236 16.57 10.01 -4.16
C TRP A 236 15.62 11.04 -4.78
N GLY A 237 15.76 11.21 -6.10
CA GLY A 237 14.77 11.85 -6.96
C GLY A 237 13.82 10.82 -7.57
N ALA A 238 13.05 11.24 -8.57
CA ALA A 238 12.08 10.38 -9.24
C ALA A 238 12.76 9.22 -10.00
N GLN A 239 13.90 9.47 -10.63
CA GLN A 239 14.64 8.46 -11.39
C GLN A 239 15.18 7.35 -10.49
N GLU A 240 15.77 7.69 -9.34
CA GLU A 240 16.27 6.71 -8.38
C GLU A 240 15.13 5.90 -7.77
N LEU A 241 14.07 6.57 -7.28
CA LEU A 241 12.89 5.89 -6.71
C LEU A 241 12.24 4.96 -7.74
N MET A 242 12.05 5.41 -8.98
CA MET A 242 11.49 4.58 -10.03
C MET A 242 12.41 3.40 -10.37
N GLY A 243 13.70 3.66 -10.63
CA GLY A 243 14.63 2.65 -11.13
C GLY A 243 15.06 1.60 -10.11
N ARG A 244 15.18 1.99 -8.83
CA ARG A 244 15.69 1.12 -7.76
C ARG A 244 14.61 0.45 -6.91
N PHE A 245 13.40 0.99 -6.90
CA PHE A 245 12.31 0.45 -6.08
C PHE A 245 11.04 0.19 -6.90
N LEU A 246 10.36 1.24 -7.38
CA LEU A 246 9.01 1.08 -7.97
C LEU A 246 8.98 0.19 -9.21
N ARG A 247 10.06 0.13 -10.00
CA ARG A 247 10.17 -0.77 -11.16
C ARG A 247 9.95 -2.24 -10.79
N HIS A 248 10.41 -2.64 -9.61
CA HIS A 248 10.26 -4.02 -9.12
C HIS A 248 8.81 -4.36 -8.74
N LEU A 249 7.96 -3.34 -8.58
CA LEU A 249 6.56 -3.46 -8.18
C LEU A 249 5.59 -3.35 -9.37
N LEU A 250 6.11 -3.12 -10.59
CA LEU A 250 5.32 -3.01 -11.81
C LEU A 250 4.43 -4.22 -12.14
N PRO A 251 4.80 -5.48 -11.83
CA PRO A 251 3.92 -6.62 -12.10
C PRO A 251 2.52 -6.50 -11.46
N TRP A 252 2.41 -5.74 -10.37
CA TRP A 252 1.15 -5.49 -9.66
C TRP A 252 0.57 -4.10 -9.94
N LEU A 253 1.08 -3.35 -10.92
CA LEU A 253 0.53 -2.06 -11.37
C LEU A 253 -0.32 -2.26 -12.63
N ARG A 254 -1.53 -2.81 -12.48
CA ARG A 254 -2.46 -3.06 -13.59
C ARG A 254 -3.91 -2.92 -13.19
#